data_AF-A0A1R1YEF7-F1
#
_entry.id   AF-A0A1R1YEF7-F1
#
_cell.length_a   1.000
_cell.length_b   1.000
_cell.length_c   1.000
_cell.angle_alpha   90.00
_cell.angle_beta   90.00
_cell.angle_gamma   90.00
#
_symmetry.space_group_name_H-M   'P 1'
#
loop_
_entity.id
_entity.type
_entity.pdbx_description
1 polymer ?
#
loop_
_entity_poly.entity_id
_entity_poly.type
_entity_poly.pdbx_seq_one_letter_code
_entity_poly.pdbx_strand_id
1 'polypeptide(L)'
;MPSKILFSNYQENGQDYISPEGFENLVEDLNYSMDQIEPIVLSWLFGCSKMGFITNSEWKNAFKTLNSNSKESVNTAVETAKASLSSQPTVFKQFYLWTFLFAKDTNSKSIPSDIAASLFSVIFDKNHTHIHNFINYICLPDTVQALNKDQWTSLYDFSLQINPDFSNYDFEASWPVIFDEFVAYSTK
;
A
#
# COMPACT_ATOMS: atom_id res chain seq x y z
N MET A 1 30.65 12.19 5.86
CA MET A 1 29.46 12.42 6.71
C MET A 1 28.29 11.72 6.04
N PRO A 2 27.35 11.13 6.78
CA PRO A 2 26.16 10.54 6.16
C PRO A 2 25.40 11.64 5.39
N SER A 3 24.97 11.31 4.17
CA SER A 3 24.27 12.27 3.31
C SER A 3 22.91 12.58 3.92
N LYS A 4 22.76 13.84 4.36
CA LYS A 4 21.48 14.33 4.91
C LYS A 4 20.48 14.50 3.79
N ILE A 5 19.25 14.10 4.06
CA ILE A 5 18.12 14.32 3.16
C ILE A 5 17.42 15.61 3.58
N LEU A 6 17.23 16.53 2.62
CA LEU A 6 16.63 17.83 2.84
C LEU A 6 15.31 17.94 2.08
N PHE A 7 14.27 18.45 2.75
CA PHE A 7 12.95 18.66 2.16
C PHE A 7 13.01 19.51 0.89
N SER A 8 13.83 20.57 0.89
CA SER A 8 13.99 21.49 -0.23
C SER A 8 14.50 20.84 -1.52
N ASN A 9 15.10 19.65 -1.44
CA ASN A 9 15.57 18.94 -2.63
C ASN A 9 14.42 18.30 -3.43
N TYR A 10 13.28 18.06 -2.78
CA TYR A 10 12.12 17.37 -3.35
C TYR A 10 10.85 18.23 -3.33
N GLN A 11 10.95 19.44 -2.77
CA GLN A 11 9.84 20.36 -2.57
C GLN A 11 9.28 20.85 -3.91
N GLU A 12 7.95 20.86 -4.04
CA GLU A 12 7.26 21.38 -5.21
C GLU A 12 7.38 22.91 -5.25
N ASN A 13 8.22 23.49 -6.11
CA ASN A 13 8.21 24.93 -6.45
C ASN A 13 7.94 25.92 -5.27
N GLY A 14 8.57 25.69 -4.11
CA GLY A 14 8.42 26.52 -2.90
C GLY A 14 7.12 26.29 -2.09
N GLN A 15 6.29 25.33 -2.46
CA GLN A 15 5.09 24.89 -1.74
C GLN A 15 5.45 24.09 -0.49
N ASP A 16 4.56 24.03 0.51
CA ASP A 16 4.84 23.31 1.77
C ASP A 16 4.66 21.78 1.67
N TYR A 17 4.85 21.21 0.48
CA TYR A 17 4.75 19.78 0.20
C TYR A 17 5.74 19.32 -0.89
N ILE A 18 6.03 18.03 -0.88
CA ILE A 18 6.65 17.24 -1.94
C ILE A 18 5.51 16.70 -2.81
N SER A 19 5.57 16.94 -4.12
CA SER A 19 4.62 16.42 -5.12
C SER A 19 4.94 14.98 -5.51
N PRO A 20 4.10 14.28 -6.31
CA PRO A 20 4.40 12.93 -6.79
C PRO A 20 5.75 12.82 -7.49
N GLU A 21 6.11 13.78 -8.33
CA GLU A 21 7.43 13.84 -8.98
C GLU A 21 8.56 13.99 -7.94
N GLY A 22 8.39 14.87 -6.96
CA GLY A 22 9.35 15.01 -5.87
C GLY A 22 9.47 13.75 -5.00
N PHE A 23 8.37 13.02 -4.81
CA PHE A 23 8.35 11.76 -4.08
C PHE A 23 9.08 10.65 -4.85
N GLU A 24 8.88 10.56 -6.17
CA GLU A 24 9.64 9.64 -7.03
C GLU A 24 11.15 9.91 -6.93
N ASN A 25 11.56 11.18 -7.02
CA ASN A 25 12.96 11.58 -6.86
C ASN A 25 13.52 11.19 -5.48
N LEU A 26 12.73 11.33 -4.41
CA LEU A 26 13.13 10.89 -3.07
C LEU A 26 13.31 9.37 -2.99
N VAL A 27 12.38 8.61 -3.57
CA VAL A 27 12.45 7.14 -3.61
C VAL A 27 13.68 6.67 -4.38
N GLU A 28 13.96 7.27 -5.53
CA GLU A 28 15.18 6.99 -6.32
C GLU A 28 16.44 7.34 -5.53
N ASP A 29 16.47 8.51 -4.88
CA ASP A 29 17.58 8.94 -4.02
C ASP A 29 17.80 8.02 -2.81
N LEU A 30 16.79 7.24 -2.39
CA LEU A 30 16.91 6.21 -1.36
C LEU A 30 17.40 4.86 -1.91
N ASN A 31 17.56 4.74 -3.24
CA ASN A 31 17.81 3.53 -4.02
C ASN A 31 16.65 2.52 -3.99
N TYR A 32 15.42 3.00 -3.97
CA TYR A 32 14.23 2.17 -4.05
C TYR A 32 13.58 2.26 -5.43
N SER A 33 12.75 1.27 -5.76
CA SER A 33 11.90 1.28 -6.95
C SER A 33 10.47 1.64 -6.57
N MET A 34 9.81 2.42 -7.43
CA MET A 34 8.38 2.74 -7.30
C MET A 34 7.48 1.49 -7.43
N ASP A 35 7.98 0.42 -8.04
CA ASP A 35 7.26 -0.83 -8.27
C ASP A 35 7.39 -1.83 -7.12
N GLN A 36 7.93 -1.41 -5.97
CA GLN A 36 8.13 -2.25 -4.79
C GLN A 36 7.37 -1.70 -3.58
N ILE A 37 7.48 -2.37 -2.44
CA ILE A 37 6.71 -2.02 -1.24
C ILE A 37 7.31 -0.83 -0.47
N GLU A 38 8.60 -0.53 -0.67
CA GLU A 38 9.37 0.47 0.05
C GLU A 38 8.76 1.88 0.00
N PRO A 39 8.28 2.40 -1.14
CA PRO A 39 7.60 3.70 -1.18
C PRO A 39 6.36 3.77 -0.26
N ILE A 40 5.60 2.67 -0.16
CA ILE A 40 4.41 2.59 0.69
C ILE A 40 4.82 2.53 2.17
N VAL A 41 5.84 1.73 2.49
CA VAL A 41 6.39 1.64 3.85
C VAL A 41 7.00 2.97 4.29
N LEU A 42 7.72 3.66 3.41
CA LEU A 42 8.24 4.99 3.64
C LEU A 42 7.11 5.97 3.96
N SER A 43 6.06 5.98 3.13
CA SER A 43 4.87 6.83 3.34
C SER A 43 4.18 6.54 4.68
N TRP A 44 4.12 5.27 5.09
CA TRP A 44 3.58 4.86 6.38
C TRP A 44 4.42 5.38 7.55
N LEU A 45 5.74 5.23 7.48
CA LEU A 45 6.69 5.74 8.49
C LEU A 45 6.64 7.27 8.61
N PHE A 46 6.40 7.96 7.51
CA PHE A 46 6.26 9.41 7.49
C PHE A 46 4.87 9.90 7.93
N GLY A 47 3.93 8.98 8.12
CA GLY A 47 2.56 9.30 8.48
C GLY A 47 1.81 10.05 7.38
N CYS A 48 2.14 9.77 6.12
CA CYS A 48 1.57 10.48 4.97
C CYS A 48 0.05 10.27 4.89
N SER A 49 -0.66 11.35 4.64
CA SER A 49 -2.11 11.37 4.52
C SER A 49 -2.63 11.17 3.09
N LYS A 50 -1.76 11.31 2.08
CA LYS A 50 -2.12 11.21 0.66
C LYS A 50 -1.01 10.57 -0.16
N MET A 51 -1.37 9.63 -1.03
CA MET A 51 -0.45 8.96 -1.94
C MET A 51 0.33 9.93 -2.83
N GLY A 52 1.66 9.76 -2.86
CA GLY A 52 2.58 10.55 -3.67
C GLY A 52 2.88 11.94 -3.11
N PHE A 53 2.33 12.33 -1.95
CA PHE A 53 2.59 13.62 -1.33
C PHE A 53 3.21 13.47 0.06
N ILE A 54 4.15 14.35 0.38
CA ILE A 54 4.67 14.51 1.75
C ILE A 54 4.66 16.00 2.11
N THR A 55 3.85 16.38 3.09
CA THR A 55 3.88 17.75 3.63
C THR A 55 5.14 18.00 4.46
N ASN A 56 5.54 19.26 4.60
CA ASN A 56 6.66 19.63 5.46
C ASN A 56 6.43 19.23 6.93
N SER A 57 5.16 19.23 7.36
CA SER A 57 4.78 18.78 8.71
C SER A 57 4.99 17.27 8.89
N GLU A 58 4.52 16.44 7.95
CA GLU A 58 4.79 14.99 7.94
C GLU A 58 6.30 14.71 7.91
N TRP A 59 7.04 15.39 7.04
CA TRP A 59 8.50 15.31 6.95
C TRP A 59 9.21 15.59 8.29
N LYS A 60 8.90 16.73 8.90
CA LYS A 60 9.50 17.14 10.19
C LYS A 60 9.16 16.15 11.31
N ASN A 61 7.92 15.69 11.34
CA ASN A 61 7.47 14.73 12.36
C ASN A 61 8.16 13.38 12.19
N ALA A 62 8.30 12.89 10.95
CA ALA A 62 9.01 11.64 10.63
C ALA A 62 10.45 11.68 11.13
N PHE A 63 11.20 12.74 10.78
CA PHE A 63 12.60 12.87 11.17
C PHE A 63 12.81 13.17 12.66
N LYS A 64 11.83 13.77 13.33
CA LYS A 64 11.80 13.85 14.79
C LYS A 64 11.66 12.46 15.42
N THR A 65 10.78 11.62 14.89
CA THR A 65 10.59 10.23 15.37
C THR A 65 11.81 9.35 15.10
N LEU A 66 12.44 9.49 13.92
CA LEU A 66 13.65 8.75 13.54
C LEU A 66 14.91 9.22 14.29
N ASN A 67 14.89 10.41 14.89
CA ASN A 67 16.03 11.05 15.55
C ASN A 67 17.29 11.18 14.64
N SER A 68 17.11 11.20 13.33
CA SER A 68 18.17 11.34 12.33
C SER A 68 17.54 11.62 10.98
N ASN A 69 18.16 12.47 10.16
CA ASN A 69 17.72 12.79 8.80
C ASN A 69 18.69 12.33 7.71
N SER A 70 19.40 11.23 7.95
CA SER A 70 20.29 10.64 6.95
C SER A 70 19.60 9.54 6.15
N LYS A 71 20.10 9.32 4.94
CA LYS A 71 19.66 8.20 4.08
C LYS A 71 19.78 6.85 4.78
N GLU A 72 20.87 6.63 5.50
CA GLU A 72 21.11 5.37 6.21
C GLU A 72 20.08 5.14 7.32
N SER A 73 19.69 6.20 8.06
CA SER A 73 18.65 6.07 9.09
C SER A 73 17.26 5.80 8.49
N VAL A 74 16.93 6.39 7.35
CA VAL A 74 15.66 6.13 6.65
C VAL A 74 15.63 4.69 6.15
N ASN A 75 16.68 4.25 5.45
CA ASN A 75 16.74 2.89 4.92
C ASN A 75 16.69 1.83 6.03
N THR A 76 17.38 2.07 7.15
CA THR A 76 17.32 1.19 8.32
C THR A 76 15.90 1.10 8.89
N ALA A 77 15.18 2.22 8.95
CA ALA A 77 13.81 2.24 9.44
C ALA A 77 12.85 1.52 8.49
N VAL A 78 12.98 1.70 7.18
CA VAL A 78 12.19 1.00 6.15
C VAL A 78 12.41 -0.51 6.25
N GLU A 79 13.65 -0.98 6.34
CA GLU A 79 13.94 -2.42 6.48
C GLU A 79 13.41 -3.00 7.80
N THR A 80 13.51 -2.25 8.90
CA THR A 80 12.95 -2.65 10.20
C THR A 80 11.42 -2.76 10.14
N ALA A 81 10.76 -1.80 9.47
CA ALA A 81 9.32 -1.81 9.26
C ALA A 81 8.90 -3.00 8.39
N LYS A 82 9.59 -3.28 7.27
CA LYS A 82 9.34 -4.45 6.42
C LYS A 82 9.46 -5.77 7.20
N ALA A 83 10.51 -5.91 8.01
CA ALA A 83 10.67 -7.08 8.87
C ALA A 83 9.51 -7.23 9.87
N SER A 84 9.01 -6.12 10.41
CA SER A 84 7.85 -6.10 11.31
C SER A 84 6.56 -6.48 10.58
N LEU A 85 6.32 -5.95 9.38
CA LEU A 85 5.17 -6.31 8.54
C LEU A 85 5.16 -7.80 8.20
N SER A 86 6.33 -8.39 7.97
CA SER A 86 6.46 -9.81 7.63
C SER A 86 6.25 -10.75 8.83
N SER A 87 6.58 -10.30 10.04
CA SER A 87 6.60 -11.14 11.24
C SER A 87 5.42 -10.90 12.21
N GLN A 88 4.71 -9.78 12.09
CA GLN A 88 3.67 -9.38 13.02
C GLN A 88 2.34 -9.13 12.30
N PRO A 89 1.41 -10.09 12.31
CA PRO A 89 0.11 -9.97 11.63
C PRO A 89 -0.72 -8.75 12.06
N THR A 90 -0.62 -8.34 13.33
CA THR A 90 -1.31 -7.15 13.84
C THR A 90 -0.78 -5.86 13.24
N VAL A 91 0.55 -5.76 13.04
CA VAL A 91 1.19 -4.60 12.40
C VAL A 91 0.85 -4.59 10.91
N PHE A 92 0.91 -5.74 10.25
CA PHE A 92 0.50 -5.85 8.85
C PHE A 92 -0.96 -5.45 8.66
N LYS A 93 -1.89 -5.89 9.51
CA LYS A 93 -3.30 -5.48 9.44
C LYS A 93 -3.45 -3.97 9.58
N GLN A 94 -2.75 -3.33 10.52
CA GLN A 94 -2.80 -1.87 10.68
C GLN A 94 -2.29 -1.14 9.43
N PHE A 95 -1.16 -1.59 8.89
CA PHE A 95 -0.60 -1.08 7.65
C PHE A 95 -1.58 -1.24 6.48
N TYR A 96 -2.11 -2.45 6.27
CA TYR A 96 -3.07 -2.76 5.21
C TYR A 96 -4.37 -1.94 5.27
N LEU A 97 -4.88 -1.68 6.48
CA LEU A 97 -6.08 -0.85 6.65
C LEU A 97 -5.76 0.64 6.43
N TRP A 98 -4.55 1.07 6.79
CA TRP A 98 -4.09 2.43 6.54
C TRP A 98 -3.89 2.70 5.04
N THR A 99 -3.37 1.74 4.26
CA THR A 99 -3.12 1.94 2.83
C THR A 99 -4.38 2.32 2.04
N PHE A 100 -5.56 1.84 2.43
CA PHE A 100 -6.83 2.27 1.83
C PHE A 100 -7.06 3.79 2.00
N LEU A 101 -6.85 4.31 3.21
CA LEU A 101 -7.06 5.72 3.52
C LEU A 101 -6.02 6.61 2.83
N PHE A 102 -4.80 6.11 2.71
CA PHE A 102 -3.67 6.75 2.03
C PHE A 102 -3.86 6.82 0.51
N ALA A 103 -4.36 5.74 -0.10
CA ALA A 103 -4.46 5.60 -1.55
C ALA A 103 -5.73 6.19 -2.15
N LYS A 104 -6.83 6.25 -1.40
CA LYS A 104 -8.07 6.84 -1.90
C LYS A 104 -7.91 8.36 -2.06
N ASP A 105 -8.56 8.93 -3.06
CA ASP A 105 -8.72 10.37 -3.14
C ASP A 105 -9.53 10.91 -1.94
N THR A 106 -9.25 12.16 -1.54
CA THR A 106 -9.85 12.80 -0.36
C THR A 106 -11.38 12.74 -0.39
N ASN A 107 -11.98 12.97 -1.56
CA ASN A 107 -13.43 13.00 -1.75
C ASN A 107 -14.01 11.65 -2.21
N SER A 108 -13.17 10.64 -2.44
CA SER A 108 -13.61 9.32 -2.88
C SER A 108 -13.89 8.39 -1.70
N LYS A 109 -14.86 7.48 -1.91
CA LYS A 109 -15.18 6.35 -1.03
C LYS A 109 -14.59 5.03 -1.53
N SER A 110 -13.89 5.05 -2.65
CA SER A 110 -13.31 3.88 -3.31
C SER A 110 -11.97 4.20 -3.98
N ILE A 111 -11.21 3.15 -4.28
CA ILE A 111 -9.94 3.19 -5.02
C ILE A 111 -10.18 2.56 -6.39
N PRO A 112 -9.81 3.22 -7.50
CA PRO A 112 -9.82 2.62 -8.84
C PRO A 112 -9.13 1.24 -8.89
N SER A 113 -9.67 0.32 -9.68
CA SER A 113 -9.20 -1.08 -9.69
C SER A 113 -7.75 -1.23 -10.13
N ASP A 114 -7.27 -0.39 -11.04
CA ASP A 114 -5.87 -0.32 -11.49
C ASP A 114 -4.90 0.09 -10.36
N ILE A 115 -5.27 1.10 -9.57
CA ILE A 115 -4.51 1.52 -8.40
C ILE A 115 -4.56 0.42 -7.32
N ALA A 116 -5.73 -0.17 -7.09
CA ALA A 116 -5.88 -1.26 -6.12
C ALA A 116 -5.03 -2.48 -6.49
N ALA A 117 -5.06 -2.90 -7.76
CA ALA A 117 -4.26 -4.00 -8.28
C ALA A 117 -2.76 -3.74 -8.11
N SER A 118 -2.30 -2.52 -8.41
CA SER A 118 -0.89 -2.12 -8.26
C SER A 118 -0.45 -2.21 -6.79
N LEU A 119 -1.28 -1.71 -5.86
CA LEU A 119 -1.02 -1.79 -4.43
C LEU A 119 -1.00 -3.22 -3.91
N PHE A 120 -2.00 -4.03 -4.27
CA PHE A 120 -2.07 -5.42 -3.83
C PHE A 120 -0.87 -6.24 -4.32
N SER A 121 -0.40 -5.98 -5.54
CA SER A 121 0.75 -6.67 -6.14
C SER A 121 2.05 -6.48 -5.36
N VAL A 122 2.21 -5.36 -4.65
CA VAL A 122 3.40 -5.08 -3.83
C VAL A 122 3.18 -5.35 -2.34
N ILE A 123 1.94 -5.31 -1.85
CA ILE A 123 1.60 -5.54 -0.44
C ILE A 123 1.54 -7.04 -0.11
N PHE A 124 0.92 -7.84 -0.98
CA PHE A 124 0.74 -9.27 -0.73
C PHE A 124 1.92 -10.09 -1.26
N ASP A 125 2.37 -11.05 -0.46
CA ASP A 125 3.44 -11.98 -0.86
C ASP A 125 3.03 -12.77 -2.12
N LYS A 126 4.00 -13.05 -2.99
CA LYS A 126 3.84 -13.81 -4.24
C LYS A 126 3.28 -15.22 -4.03
N ASN A 127 3.43 -15.78 -2.83
CA ASN A 127 2.92 -17.09 -2.47
C ASN A 127 1.39 -17.11 -2.25
N HIS A 128 0.72 -15.96 -2.14
CA HIS A 128 -0.74 -15.89 -2.05
C HIS A 128 -1.40 -16.03 -3.43
N THR A 129 -1.30 -17.19 -4.05
CA THR A 129 -1.70 -17.43 -5.44
C THR A 129 -3.14 -17.02 -5.75
N HIS A 130 -4.09 -17.28 -4.85
CA HIS A 130 -5.49 -16.88 -5.02
C HIS A 130 -5.70 -15.36 -4.92
N ILE A 131 -4.86 -14.64 -4.19
CA ILE A 131 -4.86 -13.17 -4.16
C ILE A 131 -4.32 -12.61 -5.48
N HIS A 132 -3.28 -13.23 -6.05
CA HIS A 132 -2.81 -12.86 -7.39
C HIS A 132 -3.86 -13.14 -8.48
N ASN A 133 -4.63 -14.23 -8.35
CA ASN A 133 -5.78 -14.47 -9.21
C ASN A 133 -6.86 -13.40 -9.05
N PHE A 134 -7.12 -12.95 -7.81
CA PHE A 134 -8.04 -11.84 -7.56
C PHE A 134 -7.55 -10.53 -8.18
N ILE A 135 -6.25 -10.22 -8.07
CA ILE A 135 -5.63 -9.06 -8.73
C ILE A 135 -5.86 -9.12 -10.25
N ASN A 136 -5.62 -10.27 -10.87
CA ASN A 136 -5.87 -10.45 -12.30
C ASN A 136 -7.35 -10.29 -12.66
N TYR A 137 -8.25 -10.81 -11.82
CA TYR A 137 -9.69 -10.70 -12.00
C TYR A 137 -10.18 -9.25 -11.97
N ILE A 138 -9.74 -8.44 -11.00
CA ILE A 138 -10.16 -7.03 -10.92
C ILE A 138 -9.57 -6.15 -12.04
N CYS A 139 -8.51 -6.63 -12.72
CA CYS A 139 -7.92 -6.00 -13.91
C CYS A 139 -8.65 -6.36 -15.22
N LEU A 140 -9.61 -7.29 -15.20
CA LEU A 140 -10.36 -7.63 -16.40
C LEU A 140 -11.23 -6.45 -16.86
N PRO A 141 -11.31 -6.18 -18.18
CA PRO A 141 -12.16 -5.12 -18.71
C PRO A 141 -13.61 -5.26 -18.23
N ASP A 142 -14.23 -4.12 -17.91
CA ASP A 142 -15.64 -4.00 -17.49
C ASP A 142 -16.05 -4.90 -16.30
N THR A 143 -15.10 -5.44 -15.55
CA THR A 143 -15.37 -6.35 -14.42
C THR A 143 -15.48 -5.59 -13.11
N VAL A 144 -14.44 -4.86 -12.73
CA VAL A 144 -14.41 -4.07 -11.49
C VAL A 144 -13.83 -2.69 -11.79
N GLN A 145 -14.59 -1.64 -11.51
CA GLN A 145 -14.13 -0.26 -11.74
C GLN A 145 -13.38 0.32 -10.53
N ALA A 146 -13.83 0.01 -9.31
CA ALA A 146 -13.23 0.51 -8.08
C ALA A 146 -13.61 -0.36 -6.89
N LEU A 147 -12.73 -0.41 -5.89
CA LEU A 147 -12.95 -1.12 -4.63
C LEU A 147 -13.31 -0.12 -3.52
N ASN A 148 -14.42 -0.36 -2.83
CA ASN A 148 -14.79 0.41 -1.65
C ASN A 148 -14.04 -0.11 -0.39
N LYS A 149 -14.25 0.57 0.75
CA LYS A 149 -13.60 0.21 2.02
C LYS A 149 -13.92 -1.22 2.45
N ASP A 150 -15.17 -1.63 2.36
CA ASP A 150 -15.63 -2.95 2.79
C ASP A 150 -14.93 -4.06 2.00
N GLN A 151 -14.98 -3.99 0.66
CA GLN A 151 -14.29 -4.91 -0.26
C GLN A 151 -12.78 -4.95 -0.01
N TRP A 152 -12.15 -3.78 0.18
CA TRP A 152 -10.73 -3.71 0.53
C TRP A 152 -10.44 -4.43 1.84
N THR A 153 -11.20 -4.15 2.90
CA THR A 153 -10.99 -4.79 4.20
C THR A 153 -11.27 -6.28 4.17
N SER A 154 -12.29 -6.73 3.44
CA SER A 154 -12.64 -8.14 3.30
C SER A 154 -11.56 -8.93 2.56
N LEU A 155 -10.80 -8.34 1.63
CA LEU A 155 -9.70 -9.04 0.96
C LEU A 155 -8.63 -9.51 1.96
N TYR A 156 -8.37 -8.74 3.02
CA TYR A 156 -7.45 -9.18 4.07
C TYR A 156 -7.97 -10.44 4.78
N ASP A 157 -9.23 -10.44 5.19
CA ASP A 157 -9.82 -11.60 5.85
C ASP A 157 -9.93 -12.80 4.88
N PHE A 158 -10.26 -12.54 3.61
CA PHE A 158 -10.28 -13.55 2.55
C PHE A 158 -8.90 -14.22 2.40
N SER A 159 -7.82 -13.44 2.39
CA SER A 159 -6.45 -13.95 2.26
C SER A 159 -6.00 -14.87 3.40
N LEU A 160 -6.65 -14.76 4.57
CA LEU A 160 -6.35 -15.58 5.74
C LEU A 160 -7.28 -16.79 5.88
N GLN A 161 -8.53 -16.65 5.46
CA GLN A 161 -9.59 -17.62 5.76
C GLN A 161 -9.86 -18.56 4.59
N ILE A 162 -9.62 -18.14 3.35
CA ILE A 162 -9.99 -18.91 2.17
C ILE A 162 -8.77 -19.66 1.62
N ASN A 163 -8.96 -20.95 1.36
CA ASN A 163 -7.93 -21.80 0.78
C ASN A 163 -7.66 -21.38 -0.67
N PRO A 164 -6.43 -21.55 -1.18
CA PRO A 164 -6.11 -21.21 -2.57
C PRO A 164 -6.94 -21.94 -3.64
N ASP A 165 -7.51 -23.10 -3.31
CA ASP A 165 -8.38 -23.90 -4.17
C ASP A 165 -9.88 -23.63 -3.95
N PHE A 166 -10.22 -22.67 -3.08
CA PHE A 166 -11.58 -22.30 -2.69
C PHE A 166 -12.43 -23.43 -2.08
N SER A 167 -11.80 -24.53 -1.66
CA SER A 167 -12.48 -25.72 -1.11
C SER A 167 -13.32 -25.44 0.13
N ASN A 168 -13.01 -24.37 0.86
CA ASN A 168 -13.71 -23.93 2.07
C ASN A 168 -14.52 -22.64 1.87
N TYR A 169 -14.71 -22.18 0.63
CA TYR A 169 -15.53 -21.00 0.35
C TYR A 169 -17.02 -21.32 0.50
N ASP A 170 -17.74 -20.48 1.23
CA ASP A 170 -19.18 -20.58 1.45
C ASP A 170 -19.89 -19.40 0.78
N PHE A 171 -20.69 -19.68 -0.24
CA PHE A 171 -21.48 -18.68 -0.99
C PHE A 171 -22.64 -18.09 -0.19
N GLU A 172 -23.02 -18.71 0.93
CA GLU A 172 -24.06 -18.19 1.83
C GLU A 172 -23.46 -17.31 2.94
N ALA A 173 -22.13 -17.18 3.01
CA ALA A 173 -21.45 -16.31 3.96
C ALA A 173 -21.57 -14.83 3.55
N SER A 174 -21.37 -13.93 4.52
CA SER A 174 -21.50 -12.47 4.31
C SER A 174 -20.30 -11.82 3.60
N TRP A 175 -19.68 -12.51 2.64
CA TRP A 175 -18.62 -11.90 1.81
C TRP A 175 -19.24 -10.85 0.87
N PRO A 176 -18.50 -9.79 0.52
CA PRO A 176 -18.92 -8.90 -0.56
C PRO A 176 -19.08 -9.68 -1.88
N VAL A 177 -20.14 -9.38 -2.64
CA VAL A 177 -20.53 -10.10 -3.87
C VAL A 177 -19.39 -10.30 -4.89
N ILE A 178 -18.45 -9.36 -4.96
CA ILE A 178 -17.25 -9.45 -5.81
C ILE A 178 -16.42 -10.73 -5.54
N PHE A 179 -16.40 -11.23 -4.30
CA PHE A 179 -15.69 -12.46 -3.96
C PHE A 179 -16.44 -13.69 -4.45
N ASP A 180 -17.79 -13.70 -4.38
CA ASP A 180 -18.60 -14.78 -4.96
C ASP A 180 -18.39 -14.85 -6.47
N GLU A 181 -18.42 -13.70 -7.14
CA GLU A 181 -18.20 -13.58 -8.58
C GLU A 181 -16.77 -14.02 -8.96
N PHE A 182 -15.77 -13.63 -8.17
CA PHE A 182 -14.37 -14.04 -8.35
C PHE A 182 -14.18 -15.56 -8.19
N VAL A 183 -14.76 -16.16 -7.15
CA VAL A 183 -14.66 -17.62 -6.91
C VAL A 183 -15.38 -18.38 -8.02
N ALA A 184 -16.56 -17.93 -8.44
CA ALA A 184 -17.30 -18.52 -9.56
C ALA A 184 -16.56 -18.36 -10.91
N TYR A 185 -15.79 -17.29 -11.08
CA TYR A 185 -14.92 -17.12 -12.26
C TYR A 185 -13.72 -18.07 -12.21
N SER A 186 -13.10 -18.25 -11.05
CA SER A 186 -11.85 -19.01 -10.88
C SER A 186 -12.02 -20.52 -10.84
N THR A 187 -13.25 -21.02 -10.73
CA THR A 187 -13.60 -22.45 -10.64
C THR A 187 -14.27 -23.00 -11.90
N LYS A 188 -14.38 -22.18 -12.96
CA LYS A 188 -14.79 -22.61 -14.30
C LYS A 188 -13.62 -23.18 -15.09
#